data_AF-A0A926KIQ5-F1
#
_entry.id   AF-A0A926KIQ5-F1
#
_cell.length_a   1.000
_cell.length_b   1.000
_cell.length_c   1.000
_cell.angle_alpha   90.00
_cell.angle_beta   90.00
_cell.angle_gamma   90.00
#
_symmetry.space_group_name_H-M   'P 1'
#
loop_
_entity.id
_entity.type
_entity.pdbx_description
1 polymer ?
#
loop_
_entity_poly.entity_id
_entity_poly.type
_entity_poly.pdbx_seq_one_letter_code
_entity_poly.pdbx_strand_id
1 'polypeptide(L)'
;MGHRKELSPPATDDTVPDAVRSALADEEKGDLAKARLRLGSYLAHDPDHAVARTLLVRLCRAAGDPAAAGRWGYLTDDATDAERDAFDAQFGGDRERVHRELNDSTRVSRPSVASQTRISRLPVRTAKETDSQRPSAESSRWPDRLFGLGCLLCLLWSVVLMLLGSWQVAQYVLH
;
A
#
# COMPACT_ATOMS: atom_id res chain seq x y z
N MET A 1 -4.91 13.89 -59.25
CA MET A 1 -5.41 12.87 -58.30
C MET A 1 -4.50 12.83 -57.10
N GLY A 2 -4.87 13.57 -56.05
CA GLY A 2 -4.05 13.74 -54.85
C GLY A 2 -4.29 12.62 -53.85
N HIS A 3 -3.28 11.81 -53.60
CA HIS A 3 -3.22 10.95 -52.43
C HIS A 3 -2.97 11.83 -51.19
N ARG A 4 -4.07 12.25 -50.57
CA ARG A 4 -4.06 12.85 -49.23
C ARG A 4 -3.62 11.76 -48.26
N LYS A 5 -2.35 11.80 -47.85
CA LYS A 5 -1.88 11.08 -46.66
C LYS A 5 -2.77 11.55 -45.51
N GLU A 6 -3.63 10.69 -45.01
CA GLU A 6 -4.31 10.92 -43.74
C GLU A 6 -3.24 11.03 -42.67
N LEU A 7 -2.98 12.26 -42.27
CA LEU A 7 -2.19 12.59 -41.10
C LEU A 7 -2.95 12.00 -39.92
N SER A 8 -2.44 10.88 -39.38
CA SER A 8 -2.92 10.34 -38.11
C SER A 8 -2.92 11.49 -37.08
N PRO A 9 -4.02 11.69 -36.33
CA PRO A 9 -4.10 12.80 -35.38
C PRO A 9 -2.92 12.73 -34.42
N PRO A 10 -2.30 13.88 -34.08
CA PRO A 10 -1.23 13.89 -33.08
C PRO A 10 -1.79 13.28 -31.79
N ALA A 11 -1.05 12.34 -31.22
CA ALA A 11 -1.33 11.76 -29.91
C ALA A 11 -1.69 12.91 -28.96
N THR A 12 -2.89 12.88 -28.42
CA THR A 12 -3.39 13.84 -27.46
C THR A 12 -2.42 13.93 -26.29
N ASP A 13 -1.71 15.06 -26.20
CA ASP A 13 -1.32 15.77 -24.98
C ASP A 13 -1.44 14.94 -23.67
N ASP A 14 -0.34 14.29 -23.28
CA ASP A 14 0.38 14.42 -21.99
C ASP A 14 -0.43 14.70 -20.70
N THR A 15 -1.66 14.21 -20.63
CA THR A 15 -2.61 14.51 -19.54
C THR A 15 -2.44 13.52 -18.40
N VAL A 16 -2.07 14.06 -17.23
CA VAL A 16 -2.03 13.34 -15.95
C VAL A 16 -3.19 12.34 -15.84
N PRO A 17 -2.93 11.04 -15.59
CA PRO A 17 -3.97 10.02 -15.56
C PRO A 17 -5.11 10.38 -14.62
N ASP A 18 -6.34 10.01 -14.96
CA ASP A 18 -7.53 10.30 -14.15
C ASP A 18 -7.39 9.76 -12.71
N ALA A 19 -6.70 8.63 -12.54
CA ALA A 19 -6.38 8.07 -11.24
C ALA A 19 -5.49 8.99 -10.40
N VAL A 20 -4.47 9.60 -11.00
CA VAL A 20 -3.58 10.56 -10.34
C VAL A 20 -4.34 11.84 -10.00
N ARG A 21 -5.16 12.36 -10.93
CA ARG A 21 -6.00 13.54 -10.69
C ARG A 21 -6.99 13.30 -9.54
N SER A 22 -7.61 12.13 -9.52
CA SER A 22 -8.56 11.74 -8.48
C SER A 22 -7.89 11.54 -7.12
N ALA A 23 -6.65 11.04 -7.09
CA ALA A 23 -5.88 10.90 -5.87
C ALA A 23 -5.47 12.26 -5.30
N LEU A 24 -5.07 13.22 -6.14
CA LEU A 24 -4.80 14.59 -5.72
C LEU A 24 -6.05 15.26 -5.13
N ALA A 25 -7.21 15.08 -5.76
CA ALA A 25 -8.47 15.60 -5.25
C ALA A 25 -8.90 14.97 -3.92
N ASP A 26 -8.54 13.71 -3.65
CA ASP A 26 -8.75 13.08 -2.34
C ASP A 26 -7.74 13.61 -1.30
N GLU A 27 -6.48 13.85 -1.68
CA GLU A 27 -5.47 14.46 -0.83
C GLU A 27 -5.90 15.86 -0.38
N GLU A 28 -6.41 16.69 -1.29
CA GLU A 28 -6.95 18.02 -0.98
C GLU A 28 -8.12 17.98 0.02
N LYS A 29 -8.88 16.89 0.02
CA LYS A 29 -9.97 16.64 0.99
C LYS A 29 -9.47 16.05 2.31
N GLY A 30 -8.18 15.74 2.42
CA GLY A 30 -7.57 15.07 3.56
C GLY A 30 -7.80 13.56 3.62
N ASP A 31 -8.37 12.95 2.58
CA ASP A 31 -8.64 11.51 2.52
C ASP A 31 -7.42 10.75 1.96
N LEU A 32 -6.34 10.74 2.75
CA LEU A 32 -5.06 10.13 2.37
C LEU A 32 -5.18 8.62 2.12
N ALA A 33 -6.06 7.94 2.87
CA ALA A 33 -6.27 6.49 2.71
C ALA A 33 -6.86 6.17 1.33
N LYS A 34 -7.85 6.94 0.89
CA LYS A 34 -8.46 6.76 -0.42
C LYS A 34 -7.54 7.16 -1.57
N ALA A 35 -6.79 8.25 -1.41
CA ALA A 35 -5.76 8.66 -2.36
C ALA A 35 -4.71 7.54 -2.57
N ARG A 36 -4.21 6.96 -1.47
CA ARG A 36 -3.26 5.84 -1.49
C ARG A 36 -3.85 4.60 -2.16
N LEU A 37 -5.10 4.24 -1.84
CA LEU A 37 -5.78 3.08 -2.44
C LEU A 37 -5.91 3.23 -3.96
N ARG A 38 -6.34 4.41 -4.45
CA ARG A 38 -6.48 4.67 -5.88
C ARG A 38 -5.15 4.58 -6.62
N LEU A 39 -4.10 5.20 -6.08
CA LEU A 39 -2.76 5.12 -6.67
C LEU A 39 -2.18 3.72 -6.61
N GLY A 40 -2.40 2.99 -5.52
CA GLY A 40 -1.98 1.58 -5.42
C GLY A 40 -2.67 0.72 -6.49
N SER A 41 -3.97 0.92 -6.70
CA SER A 41 -4.71 0.23 -7.77
C SER A 41 -4.22 0.63 -9.17
N TYR A 42 -3.85 1.89 -9.38
CA TYR A 42 -3.30 2.35 -10.64
C TYR A 42 -1.91 1.75 -10.91
N LEU A 43 -1.02 1.78 -9.93
CA LEU A 43 0.33 1.19 -10.01
C LEU A 43 0.30 -0.34 -10.12
N ALA A 44 -0.77 -1.01 -9.70
CA ALA A 44 -0.94 -2.43 -9.96
C ALA A 44 -1.13 -2.73 -11.46
N HIS A 45 -1.64 -1.76 -12.24
CA HIS A 45 -1.82 -1.85 -13.68
C HIS A 45 -0.67 -1.23 -14.47
N ASP A 46 -0.22 -0.04 -14.07
CA ASP A 46 0.90 0.69 -14.66
C ASP A 46 1.99 0.93 -13.61
N PRO A 47 2.81 -0.10 -13.33
CA PRO A 47 3.72 -0.06 -12.21
C PRO A 47 4.83 0.96 -12.40
N ASP A 48 5.23 1.26 -13.64
CA ASP A 48 6.37 2.12 -13.99
C ASP A 48 6.03 3.61 -14.09
N HIS A 49 4.80 4.01 -13.78
CA HIS A 49 4.38 5.41 -13.82
C HIS A 49 5.04 6.26 -12.72
N ALA A 50 6.13 6.94 -13.08
CA ALA A 50 6.98 7.70 -12.16
C ALA A 50 6.21 8.71 -11.30
N VAL A 51 5.30 9.51 -11.89
CA VAL A 51 4.53 10.53 -11.16
C VAL A 51 3.63 9.90 -10.09
N ALA A 52 3.05 8.74 -10.38
CA ALA A 52 2.15 8.06 -9.45
C ALA A 52 2.93 7.48 -8.26
N ARG A 53 4.15 6.96 -8.49
CA ARG A 53 5.04 6.52 -7.42
C ARG A 53 5.47 7.66 -6.52
N THR A 54 5.94 8.77 -7.10
CA THR A 54 6.37 9.94 -6.33
C THR A 54 5.23 10.50 -5.49
N LEU A 55 4.01 10.57 -6.05
CA LEU A 55 2.83 10.99 -5.30
C LEU A 55 2.50 10.02 -4.17
N LEU A 56 2.61 8.70 -4.41
CA LEU A 56 2.35 7.70 -3.39
C LEU A 56 3.35 7.77 -2.22
N VAL A 57 4.63 8.02 -2.50
CA VAL A 57 5.66 8.27 -1.48
C VAL A 57 5.27 9.47 -0.62
N ARG A 58 4.92 10.61 -1.25
CA ARG A 58 4.47 11.81 -0.56
C ARG A 58 3.25 11.54 0.33
N LEU A 59 2.26 10.82 -0.17
CA LEU A 59 1.06 10.47 0.62
C LEU A 59 1.39 9.54 1.80
N CYS A 60 2.34 8.63 1.64
CA CYS A 60 2.81 7.79 2.75
C CYS A 60 3.52 8.63 3.82
N ARG A 61 4.33 9.62 3.44
CA ARG A 61 4.93 10.60 4.35
C ARG A 61 3.87 11.39 5.10
N ALA A 62 2.89 11.94 4.38
CA ALA A 62 1.78 12.71 4.96
C ALA A 62 0.95 11.87 5.94
N ALA A 63 0.82 10.57 5.68
CA ALA A 63 0.14 9.62 6.56
C ALA A 63 0.98 9.15 7.75
N GLY A 64 2.24 9.58 7.88
CA GLY A 64 3.14 9.15 8.96
C GLY A 64 3.60 7.70 8.85
N ASP A 65 3.67 7.16 7.63
CA ASP A 65 4.05 5.77 7.35
C ASP A 65 5.41 5.70 6.63
N PRO A 66 6.52 5.83 7.38
CA PRO A 66 7.87 5.89 6.81
C PRO A 66 8.28 4.57 6.14
N ALA A 67 7.75 3.43 6.58
CA ALA A 67 8.04 2.14 5.98
C ALA A 67 7.39 2.01 4.61
N ALA A 68 6.12 2.42 4.45
CA ALA A 68 5.49 2.44 3.13
C ALA A 68 6.12 3.51 2.21
N ALA A 69 6.49 4.68 2.74
CA ALA A 69 7.24 5.69 1.99
C ALA A 69 8.59 5.12 1.51
N GLY A 70 9.29 4.40 2.38
CA GLY A 70 10.54 3.70 2.08
C GLY A 70 10.37 2.66 0.99
N ARG A 71 9.33 1.81 1.06
CA ARG A 71 9.03 0.79 0.04
C ARG A 71 8.90 1.40 -1.36
N TRP A 72 8.08 2.43 -1.50
CA TRP A 72 7.83 3.07 -2.79
C TRP A 72 9.00 3.94 -3.24
N GLY A 73 9.65 4.63 -2.31
CA GLY A 73 10.81 5.47 -2.61
C GLY A 73 12.09 4.67 -2.87
N TYR A 74 12.11 3.38 -2.48
CA TYR A 74 13.09 2.39 -2.96
C TYR A 74 13.08 2.27 -4.49
N LEU A 75 12.00 2.67 -5.17
CA LEU A 75 11.88 2.58 -6.62
C LEU A 75 12.06 3.92 -7.34
N THR A 76 12.08 5.04 -6.62
CA THR A 76 12.13 6.39 -7.21
C THR A 76 13.37 7.19 -6.81
N ASP A 77 14.36 6.57 -6.16
CA ASP A 77 15.56 7.20 -5.58
C ASP A 77 15.30 8.30 -4.53
N ASP A 78 14.04 8.71 -4.34
CA ASP A 78 13.58 9.80 -3.48
C ASP A 78 13.39 9.40 -2.01
N ALA A 79 13.52 8.11 -1.65
CA ALA A 79 13.44 7.72 -0.23
C ALA A 79 14.66 8.21 0.56
N THR A 80 14.42 8.75 1.74
CA THR A 80 15.46 9.06 2.74
C THR A 80 16.04 7.78 3.34
N ASP A 81 17.21 7.87 3.96
CA ASP A 81 17.81 6.72 4.63
C ASP A 81 16.94 6.20 5.79
N ALA A 82 16.32 7.10 6.56
CA ALA A 82 15.41 6.72 7.65
C ALA A 82 14.17 5.96 7.15
N GLU A 83 13.60 6.35 6.00
CA GLU A 83 12.46 5.64 5.39
C GLU A 83 12.87 4.25 4.90
N ARG A 84 14.07 4.12 4.32
CA ARG A 84 14.60 2.84 3.84
C ARG A 84 14.93 1.92 5.02
N ASP A 85 15.53 2.44 6.08
CA ASP A 85 15.81 1.69 7.31
C ASP A 85 14.51 1.23 7.97
N ALA A 86 13.46 2.06 7.99
CA ALA A 86 12.15 1.69 8.50
C ALA A 86 11.51 0.56 7.67
N PHE A 87 11.67 0.59 6.35
CA PHE A 87 11.23 -0.49 5.46
C PHE A 87 12.03 -1.77 5.68
N ASP A 88 13.37 -1.70 5.69
CA ASP A 88 14.26 -2.85 5.90
C ASP A 88 14.00 -3.51 7.27
N ALA A 89 13.73 -2.71 8.31
CA ALA A 89 13.39 -3.17 9.65
C ALA A 89 12.10 -4.02 9.68
N GLN A 90 11.10 -3.74 8.84
CA GLN A 90 9.89 -4.59 8.75
C GLN A 90 10.20 -6.02 8.32
N PHE A 91 11.27 -6.21 7.53
CA PHE A 91 11.68 -7.52 7.03
C PHE A 91 12.85 -8.12 7.81
N GLY A 92 13.25 -7.48 8.91
CA GLY A 92 14.37 -7.92 9.74
C GLY A 92 15.72 -7.82 9.04
N GLY A 93 15.86 -6.90 8.08
CA GLY A 93 17.08 -6.71 7.28
C GLY A 93 17.40 -7.87 6.32
N ASP A 94 16.44 -8.77 6.08
CA ASP A 94 16.63 -9.91 5.20
C ASP A 94 16.50 -9.50 3.73
N ARG A 95 17.64 -9.55 3.03
CA ARG A 95 17.75 -9.21 1.61
C ARG A 95 16.73 -9.95 0.74
N GLU A 96 16.51 -11.23 0.95
CA GLU A 96 15.63 -12.04 0.09
C GLU A 96 14.17 -11.65 0.29
N ARG A 97 13.78 -11.37 1.54
CA ARG A 97 12.43 -10.92 1.87
C ARG A 97 12.16 -9.53 1.31
N VAL A 98 13.10 -8.60 1.48
CA VAL A 98 13.02 -7.25 0.91
C VAL A 98 12.90 -7.33 -0.62
N HIS A 99 13.74 -8.13 -1.27
CA HIS A 99 13.70 -8.27 -2.74
C HIS A 99 12.40 -8.94 -3.22
N ARG A 100 11.91 -9.96 -2.50
CA ARG A 100 10.63 -10.60 -2.82
C ARG A 100 9.47 -9.63 -2.67
N GLU A 101 9.44 -8.88 -1.58
CA GLU A 101 8.40 -7.88 -1.34
C GLU A 101 8.40 -6.84 -2.45
N LEU A 102 9.55 -6.26 -2.78
CA LEU A 102 9.66 -5.28 -3.86
C LEU A 102 9.16 -5.87 -5.18
N ASN A 103 9.53 -7.11 -5.52
CA ASN A 103 9.08 -7.75 -6.76
C ASN A 103 7.58 -8.08 -6.80
N ASP A 104 7.04 -8.66 -5.73
CA ASP A 104 5.64 -9.12 -5.68
C ASP A 104 4.66 -7.95 -5.67
N SER A 105 4.98 -6.98 -4.81
CA SER A 105 4.06 -5.91 -4.47
C SER A 105 4.03 -4.78 -5.50
N THR A 106 5.02 -4.73 -6.40
CA THR A 106 5.10 -3.68 -7.42
C THR A 106 5.08 -4.23 -8.85
N ARG A 107 5.30 -5.54 -9.08
CA ARG A 107 5.44 -6.13 -10.43
C ARG A 107 6.41 -5.32 -11.33
N VAL A 108 7.36 -4.64 -10.71
CA VAL A 108 8.26 -3.71 -11.39
C VAL A 108 9.36 -4.49 -12.08
N SER A 109 9.62 -4.13 -13.34
CA SER A 109 10.61 -4.81 -14.16
C SER A 109 12.05 -4.56 -13.68
N ARG A 110 12.32 -3.51 -12.89
CA ARG A 110 13.64 -3.28 -12.28
C ARG A 110 13.64 -2.23 -11.15
N PRO A 111 14.22 -2.54 -9.97
CA PRO A 111 14.60 -1.51 -9.00
C PRO A 111 15.63 -0.54 -9.60
N SER A 112 15.73 0.69 -9.09
CA SER A 112 16.77 1.64 -9.51
C SER A 112 18.18 1.09 -9.24
N VAL A 113 19.21 1.64 -9.89
CA VAL A 113 20.60 1.20 -9.71
C VAL A 113 21.10 1.45 -8.27
N ALA A 114 20.73 2.58 -7.67
CA ALA A 114 21.07 2.89 -6.28
C ALA A 114 20.42 1.89 -5.33
N SER A 115 19.18 1.51 -5.61
CA SER A 115 18.45 0.51 -4.84
C SER A 115 19.01 -0.90 -4.99
N GLN A 116 19.39 -1.31 -6.21
CA GLN A 116 20.10 -2.59 -6.41
C GLN A 116 21.42 -2.63 -5.63
N THR A 117 22.15 -1.52 -5.58
CA THR A 117 23.40 -1.39 -4.83
C THR A 117 23.18 -1.45 -3.31
N ARG A 118 22.04 -0.99 -2.80
CA ARG A 118 21.71 -1.08 -1.38
C ARG A 118 21.22 -2.48 -1.01
N ILE A 119 20.32 -3.08 -1.80
CA ILE A 119 19.89 -4.47 -1.63
C ILE A 119 21.10 -5.40 -1.62
N SER A 120 22.11 -5.15 -2.46
CA SER A 120 23.31 -6.00 -2.50
C SER A 120 24.16 -5.94 -1.23
N ARG A 121 24.03 -4.90 -0.40
CA ARG A 121 24.71 -4.73 0.88
C ARG A 121 23.97 -5.37 2.05
N LEU A 122 22.69 -5.71 1.90
CA LEU A 122 21.94 -6.41 2.94
C LEU A 122 22.50 -7.83 3.12
N PRO A 123 22.61 -8.31 4.37
CA PRO A 123 23.12 -9.64 4.63
C PRO A 123 22.18 -10.69 4.02
N VAL A 124 22.77 -11.67 3.32
CA VAL A 124 22.04 -12.88 2.90
C VAL A 124 21.99 -13.79 4.11
N ARG A 125 20.83 -13.86 4.78
CA ARG A 125 20.61 -14.88 5.81
C ARG A 125 20.47 -16.23 5.12
N THR A 126 21.38 -17.14 5.42
CA THR A 126 21.26 -18.52 4.96
C THR A 126 20.12 -19.20 5.73
N ALA A 127 19.32 -20.00 5.02
CA ALA A 127 18.11 -20.65 5.54
C ALA A 127 18.29 -21.45 6.84
N LYS A 128 19.54 -21.78 7.22
CA LYS A 128 19.88 -22.45 8.48
C LYS A 128 19.69 -21.58 9.73
N GLU A 129 19.73 -20.25 9.60
CA GLU A 129 19.59 -19.33 10.73
C GLU A 129 18.12 -18.89 10.96
N THR A 130 17.27 -19.09 9.95
CA THR A 130 15.86 -18.70 9.94
C THR A 130 14.98 -19.58 10.87
N ASP A 131 15.44 -20.77 11.26
CA ASP A 131 14.66 -21.66 12.14
C ASP A 131 14.85 -21.35 13.64
N SER A 132 16.01 -20.78 14.03
CA SER A 132 16.31 -20.41 15.43
C SER A 132 16.03 -18.95 15.77
N GLN A 133 16.02 -18.05 14.78
CA GLN A 133 15.53 -16.68 14.94
C GLN A 133 14.17 -16.57 14.27
N ARG A 134 13.18 -17.19 14.89
CA ARG A 134 11.78 -16.78 14.77
C ARG A 134 11.47 -15.82 15.93
N PRO A 135 11.91 -14.54 15.91
CA PRO A 135 11.16 -13.56 16.68
C PRO A 135 9.76 -13.61 16.08
N SER A 136 8.79 -13.98 16.92
CA SER A 136 7.36 -13.90 16.67
C SER A 136 7.09 -12.71 15.75
N ALA A 137 6.52 -12.98 14.57
CA ALA A 137 6.08 -12.00 13.61
C ALA A 137 4.92 -11.18 14.21
N GLU A 138 5.26 -10.35 15.20
CA GLU A 138 4.34 -9.53 15.98
C GLU A 138 4.32 -8.07 15.48
N SER A 139 4.99 -7.76 14.36
CA SER A 139 5.05 -6.41 13.81
C SER A 139 4.18 -6.15 12.57
N SER A 140 3.44 -7.15 12.06
CA SER A 140 2.39 -6.95 11.02
C SER A 140 0.97 -7.00 11.60
N ARG A 141 0.82 -6.77 12.91
CA ARG A 141 -0.40 -7.00 13.71
C ARG A 141 -1.39 -5.83 13.75
N TRP A 142 -1.28 -4.85 12.87
CA TRP A 142 -2.17 -3.68 12.87
C TRP A 142 -3.43 -3.81 12.00
N PRO A 143 -3.40 -4.37 10.77
CA PRO A 143 -4.65 -4.54 10.01
C PRO A 143 -5.55 -5.66 10.57
N ASP A 144 -4.99 -6.75 11.11
CA ASP A 144 -5.79 -7.85 11.67
C ASP A 144 -6.51 -7.49 12.98
N ARG A 145 -5.94 -6.58 13.79
CA ARG A 145 -6.58 -6.09 15.02
C ARG A 145 -7.73 -5.12 14.74
N LEU A 146 -7.65 -4.32 13.66
CA LEU A 146 -8.74 -3.45 13.22
C LEU A 146 -9.91 -4.26 12.63
N PHE A 147 -9.63 -5.33 11.88
CA PHE A 147 -10.66 -6.22 11.36
C PHE A 147 -11.33 -7.04 12.48
N GLY A 148 -10.54 -7.53 13.44
CA GLY A 148 -11.06 -8.20 14.64
C GLY A 148 -11.95 -7.29 15.50
N LEU A 149 -11.59 -6.02 15.66
CA LEU A 149 -12.39 -5.05 16.41
C LEU A 149 -13.73 -4.75 15.73
N GLY A 150 -13.73 -4.65 14.39
CA GLY A 150 -14.96 -4.49 13.60
C GLY A 150 -15.91 -5.68 13.76
N CYS A 151 -15.39 -6.91 13.69
CA CYS A 151 -16.19 -8.12 13.89
C CYS A 151 -16.79 -8.21 15.30
N LEU A 152 -15.99 -7.88 16.33
CA LEU A 152 -16.45 -7.85 17.72
C LEU A 152 -17.55 -6.80 17.94
N LEU A 153 -17.41 -5.62 17.33
CA LEU A 153 -18.42 -4.56 17.41
C LEU A 153 -19.72 -4.98 16.70
N CYS A 154 -19.63 -5.63 15.52
CA CYS A 154 -20.79 -6.17 14.82
C CYS A 154 -21.51 -7.24 15.65
N LEU A 155 -20.79 -8.19 16.25
CA LEU A 155 -21.38 -9.22 17.12
C LEU A 155 -22.04 -8.62 18.35
N LEU A 156 -21.37 -7.67 19.01
CA LEU A 156 -21.91 -6.99 20.18
C LEU A 156 -23.20 -6.24 19.82
N TRP A 157 -23.24 -5.58 18.66
CA TRP A 157 -24.43 -4.86 18.22
C TRP A 157 -25.58 -5.84 17.88
N SER A 158 -25.30 -6.95 17.19
CA SER A 158 -26.30 -7.98 16.93
C SER A 158 -26.92 -8.55 18.21
N VAL A 159 -26.12 -8.81 19.24
CA VAL A 159 -26.62 -9.32 20.54
C VAL A 159 -27.53 -8.29 21.21
N VAL A 160 -27.14 -7.02 21.24
CA VAL A 160 -27.98 -5.97 21.87
C VAL A 160 -29.31 -5.81 21.11
N LEU A 161 -29.31 -5.84 19.78
CA LEU A 161 -30.56 -5.82 18.99
C LEU A 161 -31.44 -7.04 19.26
N MET A 162 -30.84 -8.23 19.40
CA MET A 162 -31.56 -9.46 19.73
C MET A 162 -32.21 -9.39 21.12
N LEU A 163 -31.51 -8.83 22.11
CA LEU A 163 -32.05 -8.61 23.46
C LEU A 163 -33.19 -7.59 23.47
N LEU A 164 -33.04 -6.47 22.75
CA LEU A 164 -34.09 -5.47 22.58
C LEU A 164 -35.35 -6.05 21.94
N GLY A 165 -35.19 -6.84 20.87
CA GLY A 165 -36.31 -7.52 20.22
C GLY A 165 -36.99 -8.54 21.15
N SER A 166 -36.19 -9.36 21.84
CA SER A 166 -36.71 -10.34 22.80
C SER A 166 -37.48 -9.67 23.95
N TRP A 167 -36.98 -8.54 24.44
CA TRP A 167 -37.64 -7.74 25.47
C TRP A 167 -38.98 -7.17 24.98
N GLN A 168 -39.03 -6.61 23.77
CA GLN A 168 -40.28 -6.09 23.20
C GLN A 168 -41.33 -7.18 23.04
N VAL A 169 -40.95 -8.37 22.58
CA VAL A 169 -41.86 -9.51 22.46
C VAL A 169 -42.38 -9.95 23.83
N ALA A 170 -41.51 -10.03 24.84
CA ALA A 170 -41.93 -10.37 26.21
C ALA A 170 -42.92 -9.35 26.79
N GLN A 171 -42.68 -8.06 26.56
CA GLN A 171 -43.60 -6.99 26.96
C GLN A 171 -44.96 -7.12 26.26
N TYR A 172 -44.98 -7.44 24.97
CA TYR A 172 -46.22 -7.62 24.20
C TYR A 172 -47.03 -8.85 24.61
N VAL A 173 -46.37 -9.91 25.10
CA VAL A 173 -47.06 -11.13 25.57
C VAL A 173 -47.58 -10.97 26.99
N LEU A 174 -46.91 -10.17 27.83
CA LEU A 174 -47.34 -9.93 29.22
C LEU A 174 -48.41 -8.85 29.38
N HIS A 175 -48.61 -7.98 28.38
CA HIS A 175 -49.62 -6.93 28.37
C HIS A 175 -50.78 -7.29 27.43
#